data_AF-A0A1B7I1U1-F1
#
_entry.id   AF-A0A1B7I1U1-F1
#
_cell.length_a   1.000
_cell.length_b   1.000
_cell.length_c   1.000
_cell.angle_alpha   90.00
_cell.angle_beta   90.00
_cell.angle_gamma   90.00
#
_symmetry.space_group_name_H-M   'P 1'
#
loop_
_entity.id
_entity.type
_entity.pdbx_description
1 polymer ?
#
loop_
_entity_poly.entity_id
_entity_poly.type
_entity_poly.pdbx_seq_one_letter_code
_entity_poly.pdbx_strand_id
1 'polypeptide(L)'
;MTGFILSIILTAIPFWMVMTGTASHAVILGVVLVSAVVQILVHLVCFLHMNTSSEERWNLVAFAFTALIIAILVVGSIWIMWNLNQNMMVH
;
A
#
# COMPACT_ATOMS: atom_id res chain seq x y z
N MET A 1 13.51 -10.16 15.30
CA MET A 1 13.93 -10.83 14.05
C MET A 1 12.76 -11.32 13.20
N THR A 2 11.63 -11.71 13.79
CA THR A 2 10.41 -12.14 13.07
C THR A 2 9.92 -11.14 12.03
N GLY A 3 9.83 -9.84 12.36
CA GLY A 3 9.41 -8.81 11.39
C GLY A 3 10.36 -8.62 10.21
N PHE A 4 11.66 -8.81 10.42
CA PHE A 4 12.66 -8.74 9.34
C PHE A 4 12.53 -9.91 8.37
N ILE A 5 12.38 -11.13 8.89
CA ILE A 5 12.15 -12.33 8.07
C ILE A 5 10.83 -12.20 7.29
N LEU A 6 9.76 -11.76 7.96
CA LEU A 6 8.45 -11.57 7.32
C LEU A 6 8.53 -10.54 6.18
N SER A 7 9.23 -9.42 6.40
CA SER A 7 9.46 -8.39 5.38
C SER A 7 10.21 -8.93 4.15
N ILE A 8 11.23 -9.76 4.36
CA ILE A 8 11.98 -10.38 3.25
C ILE A 8 11.07 -11.31 2.44
N ILE A 9 10.32 -12.19 3.12
CA ILE A 9 9.43 -13.14 2.45
C ILE A 9 8.37 -12.39 1.63
N LEU A 10 7.76 -11.36 2.22
CA LEU A 10 6.71 -10.60 1.59
C LEU A 10 7.18 -9.77 0.39
N THR A 11 8.49 -9.46 0.31
CA THR A 11 9.09 -8.81 -0.87
C THR A 11 9.52 -9.84 -1.91
N ALA A 12 10.08 -10.97 -1.48
CA ALA A 12 10.59 -12.00 -2.39
C ALA A 12 9.46 -12.66 -3.23
N ILE A 13 8.30 -12.94 -2.61
CA ILE A 13 7.14 -13.55 -3.28
C ILE A 13 6.65 -12.71 -4.47
N PRO A 14 6.26 -11.43 -4.32
CA PRO A 14 5.78 -10.62 -5.44
C PRO A 14 6.86 -10.40 -6.50
N PHE A 15 8.12 -10.21 -6.12
CA PHE A 15 9.21 -10.07 -7.09
C PHE A 15 9.39 -11.33 -7.95
N TRP A 16 9.43 -12.50 -7.31
CA TRP A 16 9.55 -13.76 -8.02
C TRP A 16 8.36 -14.00 -8.96
N MET A 17 7.15 -13.71 -8.49
CA MET A 17 5.91 -13.88 -9.26
C MET A 17 5.85 -12.99 -10.50
N VAL A 18 6.32 -11.74 -10.40
CA VAL A 18 6.41 -10.80 -11.54
C VAL A 18 7.49 -11.22 -12.52
N MET A 19 8.67 -11.63 -12.04
CA MET A 19 9.80 -11.99 -12.92
C MET A 19 9.56 -13.29 -13.70
N THR A 20 8.89 -14.26 -13.09
CA THR A 20 8.64 -15.56 -13.71
C THR A 20 7.32 -15.61 -14.50
N GLY A 21 6.45 -14.61 -14.31
CA GLY A 21 5.14 -14.56 -14.98
C GLY A 21 4.26 -15.76 -14.64
N THR A 22 4.36 -16.30 -13.43
CA THR A 22 3.72 -17.56 -13.01
C THR A 22 2.19 -17.57 -13.04
N ALA A 23 1.54 -16.42 -13.15
CA ALA A 23 0.09 -16.28 -13.09
C ALA A 23 -0.42 -15.19 -14.05
N SER A 24 -1.75 -15.06 -14.17
CA SER A 24 -2.36 -13.99 -14.97
C SER A 24 -2.02 -12.61 -14.40
N HIS A 25 -1.98 -11.58 -15.27
CA HIS A 25 -1.68 -10.20 -14.86
C HIS A 25 -2.56 -9.71 -13.70
N ALA A 26 -3.85 -10.07 -13.69
CA ALA A 26 -4.77 -9.69 -12.62
C ALA A 26 -4.39 -10.32 -11.28
N VAL A 27 -3.98 -11.59 -11.28
CA VAL A 27 -3.54 -12.29 -10.07
C VAL A 27 -2.23 -11.71 -9.57
N ILE A 28 -1.27 -11.45 -10.45
CA ILE A 28 0.02 -10.84 -10.08
C ILE A 28 -0.21 -9.46 -9.44
N LEU A 29 -1.03 -8.61 -10.07
CA LEU A 29 -1.40 -7.30 -9.52
C LEU A 29 -2.04 -7.42 -8.14
N GLY A 30 -2.96 -8.37 -7.96
CA GLY A 30 -3.61 -8.63 -6.68
C GLY A 30 -2.61 -9.02 -5.59
N VAL A 31 -1.70 -9.96 -5.88
CA VAL A 31 -0.67 -10.39 -4.92
C VAL A 31 0.27 -9.24 -4.56
N VAL A 32 0.73 -8.47 -5.55
CA VAL A 32 1.60 -7.32 -5.33
C VAL A 32 0.90 -6.28 -4.42
N LEU A 33 -0.36 -5.93 -4.70
CA LEU A 33 -1.12 -4.99 -3.87
C LEU A 33 -1.28 -5.49 -2.42
N VAL A 34 -1.71 -6.74 -2.24
CA VAL A 34 -1.90 -7.32 -0.90
C VAL A 34 -0.58 -7.38 -0.14
N SER A 35 0.49 -7.85 -0.79
CA SER A 35 1.83 -7.89 -0.19
C SER A 35 2.30 -6.50 0.21
N ALA A 36 2.08 -5.47 -0.60
CA ALA A 36 2.44 -4.09 -0.27
C ALA A 36 1.69 -3.56 0.96
N VAL A 37 0.37 -3.80 1.05
CA VAL A 37 -0.43 -3.38 2.21
C VAL A 37 0.04 -4.09 3.48
N VAL A 38 0.23 -5.41 3.41
CA VAL A 38 0.72 -6.18 4.55
C VAL A 38 2.15 -5.75 4.94
N GLN A 39 2.99 -5.36 3.97
CA GLN A 39 4.35 -4.87 4.23
C GLN A 39 4.36 -3.57 5.03
N ILE A 40 3.43 -2.66 4.72
CA ILE A 40 3.23 -1.42 5.48
C ILE A 40 2.87 -1.77 6.93
N LEU A 41 1.94 -2.69 7.15
CA LEU A 41 1.54 -3.13 8.49
C LEU A 41 2.71 -3.75 9.27
N VAL A 42 3.52 -4.60 8.63
CA VAL A 42 4.71 -5.20 9.25
C VAL A 42 5.70 -4.12 9.68
N HIS A 43 5.93 -3.10 8.86
CA HIS A 43 6.80 -1.98 9.26
C HIS A 43 6.23 -1.16 10.42
N LEU A 44 4.94 -0.85 10.39
CA LEU A 44 4.28 -0.09 11.45
C LEU A 44 4.33 -0.82 12.81
N VAL A 45 4.16 -2.15 12.81
CA VAL A 45 4.11 -2.94 14.04
C VAL A 45 5.50 -3.38 14.49
N CYS A 46 6.31 -4.00 13.61
CA CYS A 46 7.58 -4.60 14.02
C CYS A 46 8.77 -3.64 14.06
N PHE A 47 8.75 -2.57 13.28
CA PHE A 47 9.87 -1.62 13.20
C PHE A 47 9.56 -0.31 13.90
N LEU A 48 8.41 0.30 13.57
CA LEU A 48 8.00 1.56 14.20
C LEU A 48 7.48 1.34 15.63
N HIS A 49 7.24 0.08 16.04
CA HIS A 49 6.73 -0.28 17.36
C HIS A 49 5.55 0.60 17.80
N MET A 50 4.68 0.96 16.85
CA MET A 50 3.56 1.86 17.14
C MET A 50 2.67 1.20 18.19
N ASN A 51 2.73 1.69 19.43
CA ASN A 51 2.08 1.06 20.55
C ASN A 51 0.65 1.59 20.67
N THR A 52 -0.29 0.72 21.02
CA THR A 52 -1.68 1.12 21.30
C THR A 52 -1.86 1.63 22.74
N SER A 53 -0.79 2.10 23.37
CA SER A 53 -0.81 2.73 24.69
C SER A 53 -1.55 4.07 24.64
N SER A 54 -2.17 4.46 25.76
CA SER A 54 -3.06 5.64 25.82
C SER A 54 -2.42 6.96 25.35
N GLU A 55 -1.09 7.11 25.47
CA GLU A 55 -0.35 8.30 25.00
C GLU A 55 -0.02 8.25 23.50
N GLU A 56 0.23 7.05 22.94
CA GLU A 56 0.52 6.86 21.51
C GLU A 56 -0.74 6.72 20.63
N ARG A 57 -1.92 6.64 21.26
CA ARG A 57 -3.20 6.59 20.55
C ARG A 57 -3.44 7.81 19.66
N TRP A 58 -2.90 8.97 20.05
CA TRP A 58 -2.91 10.19 19.23
C TRP A 58 -2.03 10.06 17.99
N ASN A 59 -0.91 9.33 18.07
CA ASN A 59 -0.05 9.05 16.92
C ASN A 59 -0.77 8.15 15.90
N LEU A 60 -1.53 7.15 16.39
CA LEU A 60 -2.36 6.31 15.53
C LEU A 60 -3.45 7.12 14.81
N VAL A 61 -4.11 8.04 15.51
CA VAL A 61 -5.14 8.92 14.92
C VAL A 61 -4.50 9.86 13.88
N ALA A 62 -3.35 10.46 14.18
CA ALA A 62 -2.63 11.30 13.23
C ALA A 62 -2.21 10.52 11.98
N PHE A 63 -1.68 9.30 12.15
CA PHE A 63 -1.32 8.42 11.04
C PHE A 63 -2.52 8.06 10.16
N ALA A 64 -3.63 7.65 10.77
CA ALA A 64 -4.87 7.32 10.04
C ALA A 64 -5.42 8.53 9.28
N PHE A 65 -5.35 9.72 9.89
CA PHE A 65 -5.74 10.97 9.24
C PHE A 65 -4.85 11.30 8.03
N THR A 66 -3.53 11.14 8.15
CA THR A 66 -2.60 11.29 7.03
C THR A 66 -2.90 10.28 5.91
N ALA A 67 -3.13 9.01 6.25
CA ALA A 67 -3.50 7.98 5.28
C ALA A 67 -4.81 8.31 4.55
N LEU A 68 -5.81 8.84 5.26
CA LEU A 68 -7.07 9.30 4.67
C LEU A 68 -6.85 10.45 3.69
N ILE A 69 -6.05 11.47 4.07
CA ILE A 69 -5.72 12.59 3.17
C ILE A 69 -5.02 12.07 1.91
N ILE A 70 -4.03 11.19 2.05
CA ILE A 70 -3.32 10.59 0.90
C ILE A 70 -4.32 9.84 0.01
N ALA A 71 -5.23 9.05 0.58
CA ALA A 71 -6.23 8.32 -0.19
C ALA A 71 -7.14 9.26 -0.98
N ILE A 72 -7.65 10.33 -0.35
CA ILE A 72 -8.48 11.35 -1.03
C ILE A 72 -7.71 12.02 -2.16
N LEU A 73 -6.47 12.44 -1.91
CA LEU A 73 -5.65 13.13 -2.90
C LEU A 73 -5.28 12.22 -4.07
N VAL A 74 -4.83 11.00 -3.83
CA VAL A 74 -4.42 10.07 -4.89
C VAL A 74 -5.63 9.65 -5.74
N VAL A 75 -6.70 9.18 -5.10
CA VAL A 75 -7.91 8.74 -5.82
C VAL A 75 -8.55 9.92 -6.53
N GLY A 76 -8.68 11.06 -5.87
CA GLY A 76 -9.22 12.28 -6.45
C GLY A 76 -8.39 12.79 -7.63
N SER A 77 -7.06 12.79 -7.53
CA SER A 77 -6.19 13.25 -8.62
C SER A 77 -6.26 12.33 -9.83
N ILE A 78 -6.22 11.01 -9.63
CA ILE A 78 -6.37 10.03 -10.70
C ILE A 78 -7.74 10.21 -11.37
N TRP A 79 -8.80 10.35 -10.58
CA TRP A 79 -10.15 10.56 -11.09
C TRP A 79 -10.29 11.84 -11.91
N ILE A 80 -9.83 12.97 -11.36
CA ILE A 80 -9.91 14.28 -12.01
C ILE A 80 -9.13 14.26 -13.32
N MET A 81 -7.88 13.78 -13.29
CA MET A 81 -7.04 13.72 -14.49
C MET A 81 -7.62 12.77 -15.54
N TRP A 82 -8.15 11.62 -15.13
CA TRP A 82 -8.80 10.70 -16.06
C TRP A 82 -10.05 11.31 -16.69
N ASN A 83 -10.90 11.96 -15.90
CA ASN A 83 -12.09 12.66 -16.39
C ASN A 83 -11.72 13.81 -17.33
N LEU A 84 -10.77 14.68 -16.95
CA LEU A 84 -10.30 15.77 -17.80
C LEU A 84 -9.73 15.27 -19.11
N ASN A 85 -8.93 14.20 -19.07
CA ASN A 85 -8.36 13.59 -20.26
C ASN A 85 -9.45 13.07 -21.22
N GLN A 86 -10.50 12.41 -20.71
CA GLN A 86 -11.64 11.99 -21.54
C GLN A 86 -12.43 13.17 -22.11
N ASN A 87 -12.57 14.28 -21.38
CA ASN A 87 -13.35 15.45 -21.81
C ASN A 87 -12.55 16.46 -22.67
N MET A 88 -11.22 16.39 -22.68
CA MET A 88 -10.36 17.25 -23.50
C MET A 88 -9.86 16.57 -24.78
N MET A 89 -9.99 15.24 -24.88
CA MET A 89 -9.84 14.57 -26.17
C MET A 89 -11.03 14.98 -27.05
N VAL A 90 -10.75 15.79 -28.07
CA VAL A 90 -11.69 16.10 -29.14
C VAL A 90 -12.03 14.77 -29.82
N HIS A 91 -13.31 14.36 -29.78
CA HIS A 91 -13.82 13.32 -30.66
C HIS A 91 -13.70 13.73 -32.13
#